data_AF-D9J1Z1-F1
#
_entry.id   AF-D9J1Z1-F1
#
_cell.length_a   1.000
_cell.length_b   1.000
_cell.length_c   1.000
_cell.angle_alpha   90.00
_cell.angle_beta   90.00
_cell.angle_gamma   90.00
#
_symmetry.space_group_name_H-M   'P 1'
#
loop_
_entity.id
_entity.type
_entity.pdbx_description
1 polymer ?
#
loop_
_entity_poly.entity_id
_entity_poly.type
_entity_poly.pdbx_seq_one_letter_code
_entity_poly.pdbx_strand_id
1 'polypeptide(L)'
;RCKEQPELQVQYQGKCKKTCRDVFCPGSSTCVVDQTNNAYCVTCNRICPEPTSSEQYLCGNDGVTYPTACHLRKATCLLGRSIGLAYEGKCIKAKSCEDIQCTGGKKCLWDFKVGRGRCSLCGELCPESKSEEPVCASDNATYASECAMKEAACSSGVLLEVKHSGSCNSISEDTEDEEEDEDQDYSFPISSILEW
;
A
#
# COMPACT_ATOMS: atom_id res chain seq x y z
N ARG A 1 -0.55 -29.10 2.04
CA ARG A 1 -0.90 -29.33 3.46
C ARG A 1 -0.20 -30.56 4.06
N CYS A 2 -0.53 -31.78 3.62
CA CYS A 2 -0.03 -33.02 4.24
C CYS A 2 1.50 -33.20 4.24
N LYS A 3 2.21 -32.68 3.23
CA LYS A 3 3.67 -32.93 3.08
C LYS A 3 4.54 -32.01 3.94
N GLU A 4 4.30 -30.69 3.90
CA GLU A 4 5.26 -29.70 4.41
C GLU A 4 4.62 -28.52 5.17
N GLN A 5 3.32 -28.26 4.99
CA GLN A 5 2.68 -27.03 5.49
C GLN A 5 1.34 -27.33 6.16
N PRO A 6 1.33 -27.65 7.46
CA PRO A 6 0.13 -28.03 8.21
C PRO A 6 -0.96 -26.95 8.21
N GLU A 7 -0.55 -25.67 8.24
CA GLU A 7 -1.43 -24.51 8.29
C GLU A 7 -1.97 -24.07 6.92
N LEU A 8 -1.58 -24.74 5.82
CA LEU A 8 -2.02 -24.34 4.48
C LEU A 8 -3.53 -24.54 4.32
N GLN A 9 -4.22 -23.45 3.97
CA GLN A 9 -5.66 -23.38 3.75
C GLN A 9 -5.99 -22.55 2.51
N VAL A 10 -7.15 -22.81 1.90
CA VAL A 10 -7.66 -22.04 0.76
C VAL A 10 -8.36 -20.79 1.28
N GLN A 11 -7.92 -19.62 0.83
CA GLN A 11 -8.51 -18.32 1.22
C GLN A 11 -9.59 -17.81 0.24
N TYR A 12 -9.49 -18.14 -1.05
CA TYR A 12 -10.49 -17.88 -2.09
C TYR A 12 -10.28 -18.82 -3.28
N GLN A 13 -11.30 -18.91 -4.16
CA GLN A 13 -11.26 -19.78 -5.34
C GLN A 13 -10.53 -19.10 -6.52
N GLY A 14 -9.91 -19.91 -7.38
CA GLY A 14 -9.17 -19.43 -8.55
C GLY A 14 -7.67 -19.21 -8.28
N LYS A 15 -7.00 -18.56 -9.23
CA LYS A 15 -5.57 -18.24 -9.12
C LYS A 15 -5.35 -17.07 -8.15
N CYS A 16 -4.22 -17.06 -7.46
CA CYS A 16 -3.83 -15.90 -6.65
C CYS A 16 -3.70 -14.64 -7.52
N LYS A 17 -4.23 -13.51 -7.04
CA LYS A 17 -4.23 -12.21 -7.74
C LYS A 17 -3.33 -11.19 -7.04
N LYS A 18 -2.87 -10.20 -7.80
CA LYS A 18 -2.05 -9.08 -7.28
C LYS A 18 -2.88 -7.94 -6.69
N THR A 19 -4.11 -7.75 -7.16
CA THR A 19 -5.00 -6.71 -6.61
C THR A 19 -6.28 -7.34 -6.12
N CYS A 20 -7.06 -6.59 -5.34
CA CYS A 20 -8.40 -7.01 -4.94
C CYS A 20 -9.44 -6.85 -6.05
N ARG A 21 -9.04 -6.43 -7.26
CA ARG A 21 -9.93 -6.37 -8.42
C ARG A 21 -10.34 -7.79 -8.81
N ASP A 22 -11.64 -8.02 -8.88
CA ASP A 22 -12.26 -9.32 -9.21
C ASP A 22 -11.89 -10.46 -8.24
N VAL A 23 -11.53 -10.12 -6.99
CA VAL A 23 -11.32 -11.10 -5.92
C VAL A 23 -12.58 -11.17 -5.06
N PHE A 24 -13.31 -12.28 -5.19
CA PHE A 24 -14.52 -12.54 -4.42
C PHE A 24 -14.21 -13.38 -3.19
N CYS A 25 -14.08 -12.72 -2.04
CA CYS A 25 -13.81 -13.41 -0.79
C CYS A 25 -15.04 -14.19 -0.28
N PRO A 26 -14.86 -15.41 0.24
CA PRO A 26 -15.97 -16.21 0.74
C PRO A 26 -16.54 -15.66 2.07
N GLY A 27 -17.86 -15.81 2.26
CA GLY A 27 -18.53 -15.47 3.51
C GLY A 27 -18.45 -13.99 3.86
N SER A 28 -17.99 -13.68 5.07
CA SER A 28 -17.81 -12.31 5.58
C SER A 28 -16.36 -11.80 5.47
N SER A 29 -15.49 -12.54 4.77
CA SER A 29 -14.10 -12.16 4.57
C SER A 29 -14.02 -10.93 3.65
N THR A 30 -12.98 -10.14 3.85
CA THR A 30 -12.69 -8.90 3.11
C THR A 30 -11.36 -9.07 2.40
N CYS A 31 -11.26 -8.55 1.17
CA CYS A 31 -10.01 -8.58 0.43
C CYS A 31 -9.05 -7.48 0.93
N VAL A 32 -7.80 -7.84 1.16
CA VAL A 32 -6.71 -6.92 1.51
C VAL A 32 -5.48 -7.21 0.67
N VAL A 33 -4.63 -6.21 0.43
CA VAL A 33 -3.33 -6.37 -0.22
C VAL A 33 -2.15 -6.15 0.73
N ASP A 34 -1.06 -6.88 0.50
CA ASP A 34 0.23 -6.68 1.18
C ASP A 34 1.11 -5.62 0.50
N GLN A 35 2.33 -5.40 1.03
CA GLN A 35 3.30 -4.44 0.48
C GLN A 35 3.82 -4.77 -0.93
N THR A 36 3.63 -6.00 -1.40
CA THR A 36 4.00 -6.46 -2.76
C THR A 36 2.78 -6.60 -3.68
N ASN A 37 1.64 -6.03 -3.26
CA ASN A 37 0.36 -6.18 -3.90
C ASN A 37 0.02 -7.67 -4.12
N ASN A 38 -0.04 -8.51 -3.10
CA ASN A 38 -0.72 -9.81 -3.21
C ASN A 38 -2.07 -9.73 -2.49
N ALA A 39 -3.12 -10.28 -3.10
CA ALA A 39 -4.47 -10.26 -2.55
C ALA A 39 -4.72 -11.42 -1.57
N TYR A 40 -5.30 -11.09 -0.43
CA TYR A 40 -5.68 -12.02 0.65
C TYR A 40 -7.12 -11.83 1.08
N CYS A 41 -7.80 -12.92 1.43
CA CYS A 41 -9.13 -12.86 2.02
C CYS A 41 -9.05 -13.10 3.53
N VAL A 42 -9.39 -12.08 4.30
CA VAL A 42 -9.21 -12.07 5.76
C VAL A 42 -10.49 -11.63 6.47
N THR A 43 -10.66 -12.03 7.73
CA THR A 43 -11.76 -11.54 8.57
C THR A 43 -11.31 -10.30 9.34
N CYS A 44 -11.86 -9.13 9.00
CA CYS A 44 -11.58 -7.90 9.73
C CYS A 44 -12.23 -7.91 11.12
N ASN A 45 -11.47 -7.56 12.16
CA ASN A 45 -12.06 -7.30 13.47
C ASN A 45 -12.93 -6.04 13.41
N ARG A 46 -14.23 -6.17 13.66
CA ARG A 46 -15.20 -5.06 13.61
C ARG A 46 -15.50 -4.46 14.98
N ILE A 47 -15.14 -5.15 16.06
CA ILE A 47 -15.41 -4.74 17.44
C ILE A 47 -14.10 -4.29 18.07
N CYS A 48 -14.09 -3.03 18.52
CA CYS A 48 -12.96 -2.44 19.21
C CYS A 48 -13.42 -1.95 20.58
N PRO A 49 -12.61 -2.13 21.63
CA PRO A 49 -12.90 -1.52 22.92
C PRO A 49 -12.79 0.00 22.82
N GLU A 50 -13.59 0.70 23.62
CA GLU A 50 -13.50 2.14 23.78
C GLU A 50 -12.13 2.55 24.35
N PRO A 51 -11.58 3.71 23.98
CA PRO A 51 -10.32 4.19 24.51
C PRO A 51 -10.44 4.45 26.02
N THR A 52 -9.42 4.06 26.77
CA THR A 52 -9.32 4.29 28.23
C THR A 52 -8.61 5.60 28.57
N SER A 53 -7.88 6.18 27.62
CA SER A 53 -7.13 7.44 27.79
C SER A 53 -7.00 8.19 26.47
N SER A 54 -6.81 9.52 26.55
CA SER A 54 -6.49 10.36 25.39
C SER A 54 -5.12 10.08 24.77
N GLU A 55 -4.24 9.36 25.47
CA GLU A 55 -2.91 9.00 24.97
C GLU A 55 -2.95 7.87 23.94
N GLN A 56 -4.06 7.14 23.82
CA GLN A 56 -4.21 6.03 22.88
C GLN A 56 -4.59 6.47 21.46
N TYR A 57 -4.93 7.75 21.28
CA TYR A 57 -5.31 8.29 19.98
C TYR A 57 -4.14 8.21 19.00
N LEU A 58 -4.46 8.04 17.72
CA LEU A 58 -3.49 7.92 16.65
C LEU A 58 -3.92 8.79 15.47
N CYS A 59 -2.97 9.43 14.79
CA CYS A 59 -3.22 10.08 13.51
C CYS A 59 -2.79 9.15 12.38
N GLY A 60 -3.71 8.80 11.48
CA GLY A 60 -3.39 8.04 10.27
C GLY A 60 -2.77 8.91 9.17
N ASN A 61 -2.06 8.29 8.21
CA ASN A 61 -1.55 9.03 7.03
C ASN A 61 -2.67 9.57 6.13
N ASP A 62 -3.89 9.08 6.32
CA ASP A 62 -5.11 9.59 5.72
C ASP A 62 -5.64 10.88 6.39
N GLY A 63 -4.99 11.35 7.47
CA GLY A 63 -5.36 12.54 8.22
C GLY A 63 -6.57 12.33 9.14
N VAL A 64 -6.96 11.07 9.37
CA VAL A 64 -8.05 10.71 10.28
C VAL A 64 -7.49 10.41 11.66
N THR A 65 -8.17 10.93 12.68
CA THR A 65 -7.86 10.60 14.08
C THR A 65 -8.59 9.33 14.47
N TYR A 66 -7.81 8.31 14.84
CA TYR A 66 -8.29 7.01 15.30
C TYR A 66 -8.24 6.93 16.83
N PRO A 67 -9.31 6.48 17.50
CA PRO A 67 -9.33 6.39 18.97
C PRO A 67 -8.27 5.45 19.56
N THR A 68 -7.99 4.35 18.87
CA THR A 68 -7.00 3.34 19.28
C THR A 68 -6.40 2.64 18.07
N ALA A 69 -5.32 1.87 18.28
CA ALA A 69 -4.73 1.01 17.25
C ALA A 69 -5.73 -0.01 16.67
N CYS A 70 -6.71 -0.48 17.44
CA CYS A 70 -7.77 -1.35 16.94
C CYS A 70 -8.59 -0.66 15.84
N HIS A 71 -8.98 0.59 16.08
CA HIS A 71 -9.76 1.36 15.13
C HIS A 71 -8.99 1.65 13.83
N LEU A 72 -7.70 1.97 13.92
CA LEU A 72 -6.84 2.16 12.75
C LEU A 72 -6.72 0.85 11.94
N ARG A 73 -6.49 -0.29 12.59
CA ARG A 73 -6.41 -1.60 11.93
C ARG A 73 -7.74 -2.03 11.31
N LYS A 74 -8.86 -1.77 12.00
CA LYS A 74 -10.21 -1.99 11.47
C LYS A 74 -10.41 -1.19 10.18
N ALA A 75 -10.10 0.10 10.19
CA ALA A 75 -10.22 0.94 9.00
C ALA A 75 -9.29 0.47 7.86
N THR A 76 -8.05 0.12 8.19
CA THR A 76 -7.07 -0.43 7.23
C THR A 76 -7.58 -1.70 6.56
N CYS A 77 -8.13 -2.63 7.35
CA CYS A 77 -8.66 -3.89 6.84
C CYS A 77 -9.90 -3.69 5.96
N LEU A 78 -10.82 -2.81 6.37
CA LEU A 78 -12.03 -2.49 5.60
C LEU A 78 -11.72 -1.70 4.31
N LEU A 79 -10.62 -0.93 4.30
CA LEU A 79 -10.13 -0.23 3.11
C LEU A 79 -9.47 -1.19 2.10
N GLY A 80 -8.97 -2.34 2.56
CA GLY A 80 -8.28 -3.31 1.71
C GLY A 80 -6.80 -3.01 1.44
N ARG A 81 -6.24 -1.94 2.02
CA ARG A 81 -4.82 -1.55 1.89
C ARG A 81 -4.34 -0.77 3.10
N SER A 82 -3.01 -0.72 3.27
CA SER A 82 -2.35 0.00 4.36
C SER A 82 -2.69 1.49 4.37
N ILE A 83 -3.25 1.98 5.49
CA ILE A 83 -3.34 3.42 5.78
C ILE A 83 -2.02 3.91 6.37
N GLY A 84 -1.50 3.17 7.36
CA GLY A 84 -0.28 3.51 8.08
C GLY A 84 -0.48 4.61 9.14
N LEU A 85 0.35 4.54 10.18
CA LEU A 85 0.39 5.52 11.26
C LEU A 85 1.23 6.72 10.83
N ALA A 86 0.67 7.93 10.92
CA ALA A 86 1.42 9.17 10.77
C ALA A 86 2.18 9.49 12.06
N TYR A 87 1.46 9.63 13.18
CA TYR A 87 2.05 9.91 14.49
C TYR A 87 1.07 9.56 15.61
N GLU A 88 1.59 9.42 16.83
CA GLU A 88 0.80 9.20 18.04
C GLU A 88 0.08 10.49 18.46
N GLY A 89 -1.13 10.37 19.00
CA GLY A 89 -2.01 11.49 19.32
C GLY A 89 -3.06 11.80 18.27
N LYS A 90 -3.82 12.88 18.48
CA LYS A 90 -4.84 13.33 17.52
C LYS A 90 -4.19 14.02 16.33
N CYS A 91 -4.82 13.94 15.16
CA CYS A 91 -4.37 14.71 14.01
C CYS A 91 -4.49 16.21 14.26
N ILE A 92 -3.45 16.94 13.87
CA ILE A 92 -3.40 18.41 13.89
C ILE A 92 -3.29 18.95 12.46
N LYS A 93 -3.76 20.18 12.26
CA LYS A 93 -3.60 20.90 10.98
C LYS A 93 -2.21 21.56 10.91
N ALA A 94 -1.18 20.72 10.91
CA ALA A 94 0.21 21.14 10.79
C ALA A 94 0.46 21.82 9.43
N LYS A 95 1.34 22.81 9.41
CA LYS A 95 1.84 23.47 8.20
C LYS A 95 3.25 23.01 7.82
N SER A 96 4.00 22.51 8.80
CA SER A 96 5.33 21.94 8.63
C SER A 96 5.61 20.89 9.72
N CYS A 97 6.77 20.24 9.66
CA CYS A 97 7.22 19.33 10.71
C CYS A 97 7.48 20.01 12.06
N GLU A 98 7.56 21.34 12.13
CA GLU A 98 7.76 22.09 13.38
C GLU A 98 6.54 21.97 14.31
N ASP A 99 5.35 21.78 13.75
CA ASP A 99 4.10 21.63 14.50
C ASP A 99 3.94 20.21 15.08
N ILE A 100 4.71 19.22 14.58
CA ILE A 100 4.51 17.80 14.88
C ILE A 100 5.57 17.33 15.87
N GLN A 101 5.13 16.87 17.03
CA GLN A 101 6.00 16.33 18.08
C GLN A 101 6.10 14.81 17.97
N CYS A 102 7.23 14.32 17.47
CA CYS A 102 7.49 12.89 17.35
C CYS A 102 7.99 12.29 18.67
N THR A 103 7.40 11.15 19.07
CA THR A 103 7.76 10.39 20.27
C THR A 103 8.66 9.20 19.91
N GLY A 104 9.39 8.67 20.90
CA GLY A 104 10.17 7.43 20.76
C GLY A 104 11.38 7.54 19.83
N GLY A 105 12.02 8.72 19.78
CA GLY A 105 13.22 8.95 18.94
C GLY A 105 12.94 9.00 17.43
N LYS A 106 11.68 9.05 17.02
CA LYS A 106 11.26 9.22 15.62
C LYS A 106 11.55 10.65 15.14
N LYS A 107 11.81 10.82 13.85
CA LYS A 107 11.89 12.14 13.19
C LYS A 107 10.67 12.38 12.34
N CYS A 108 10.28 13.65 12.20
CA CYS A 108 9.21 14.04 11.30
C CYS A 108 9.73 14.11 9.85
N LEU A 109 9.01 13.46 8.94
CA LEU A 109 9.19 13.54 7.50
C LEU A 109 7.96 14.22 6.89
N TRP A 110 8.18 15.28 6.12
CA TRP A 110 7.10 16.05 5.50
C TRP A 110 6.77 15.55 4.09
N ASP A 111 5.51 15.25 3.84
CA ASP A 111 5.00 14.94 2.51
C ASP A 111 4.42 16.21 1.86
N PHE A 112 5.14 16.74 0.87
CA PHE A 112 4.72 17.92 0.12
C PHE A 112 3.56 17.67 -0.85
N LYS A 113 3.30 16.41 -1.25
CA LYS A 113 2.19 16.08 -2.16
C LYS A 113 0.85 16.20 -1.46
N VAL A 114 0.78 15.75 -0.21
CA VAL A 114 -0.46 15.79 0.59
C VAL A 114 -0.49 16.89 1.64
N GLY A 115 0.64 17.55 1.91
CA GLY A 115 0.76 18.61 2.92
C GLY A 115 0.61 18.09 4.35
N ARG A 116 1.21 16.94 4.67
CA ARG A 116 1.15 16.31 6.01
C ARG A 116 2.50 15.74 6.43
N GLY A 117 2.75 15.71 7.73
CA GLY A 117 3.96 15.10 8.29
C GLY A 117 3.70 13.71 8.89
N ARG A 118 4.75 12.89 8.90
CA ARG A 118 4.78 11.54 9.46
C ARG A 118 6.01 11.35 10.33
N CYS A 119 5.84 10.76 11.51
CA CYS A 119 6.92 10.38 12.40
C CYS A 119 7.45 8.99 12.04
N SER A 120 8.71 8.94 11.59
CA SER A 120 9.39 7.72 11.15
C SER A 120 10.63 7.44 12.01
N LEU A 121 10.95 6.16 12.19
CA LEU A 121 12.22 5.76 12.80
C LEU A 121 13.35 6.02 11.81
N CYS A 122 14.35 6.78 12.27
CA CYS A 122 15.53 7.14 11.50
C CYS A 122 16.76 6.64 12.25
N GLY A 123 17.11 5.38 12.04
CA GLY A 123 18.22 4.74 12.75
C GLY A 123 18.56 3.32 12.28
N GLU A 124 17.95 2.87 11.18
CA GLU A 124 18.34 1.61 10.55
C GLU A 124 19.64 1.85 9.77
N LEU A 125 20.69 1.11 10.13
CA LEU A 125 21.93 1.11 9.37
C LEU A 125 21.70 0.31 8.09
N CYS A 126 21.99 0.92 6.94
CA CYS A 126 21.89 0.22 5.67
C CYS A 126 23.00 -0.84 5.56
N PRO A 127 22.66 -2.10 5.21
CA PRO A 127 23.67 -3.13 5.03
C PRO A 127 24.57 -2.77 3.82
N GLU A 128 25.88 -2.97 3.95
CA GLU A 128 26.85 -2.71 2.86
C GLU A 128 26.77 -3.72 1.70
N SER A 129 25.79 -4.64 1.73
CA SER A 129 25.66 -5.68 0.71
C SER A 129 25.30 -5.08 -0.65
N LYS A 130 26.12 -5.36 -1.67
CA LYS A 130 25.88 -4.99 -3.09
C LYS A 130 24.66 -5.66 -3.75
N SER A 131 23.85 -6.39 -2.99
CA SER A 131 22.68 -7.12 -3.49
C SER A 131 21.40 -6.28 -3.51
N GLU A 132 21.46 -5.01 -3.09
CA GLU A 132 20.30 -4.14 -3.14
C GLU A 132 20.13 -3.51 -4.52
N GLU A 133 18.91 -3.57 -5.04
CA GLU A 133 18.58 -3.00 -6.34
C GLU A 133 18.31 -1.49 -6.20
N PRO A 134 18.72 -0.67 -7.19
CA PRO A 134 18.45 0.75 -7.17
C PRO A 134 16.95 1.01 -7.26
N VAL A 135 16.50 2.15 -6.72
CA VAL A 135 15.11 2.58 -6.76
C VAL A 135 14.99 4.01 -7.26
N CYS A 136 13.91 4.30 -7.98
CA CYS A 136 13.50 5.66 -8.29
C CYS A 136 12.52 6.13 -7.23
N ALA A 137 12.85 7.20 -6.51
CA ALA A 137 12.02 7.74 -5.45
C ALA A 137 11.03 8.80 -5.96
N SER A 138 10.15 9.25 -5.05
CA SER A 138 9.08 10.21 -5.33
C SER A 138 9.55 11.61 -5.72
N ASP A 139 10.81 11.95 -5.45
CA ASP A 139 11.48 13.18 -5.89
C ASP A 139 12.13 13.04 -7.28
N ASN A 140 11.94 11.90 -7.94
CA ASN A 140 12.56 11.50 -9.21
C ASN A 140 14.10 11.43 -9.15
N ALA A 141 14.67 11.20 -7.96
CA ALA A 141 16.08 10.83 -7.81
C ALA A 141 16.24 9.30 -7.74
N THR A 142 17.34 8.81 -8.32
CA THR A 142 17.73 7.40 -8.19
C THR A 142 18.56 7.22 -6.93
N TYR A 143 18.14 6.30 -6.07
CA TYR A 143 18.88 5.91 -4.89
C TYR A 143 19.49 4.52 -5.09
N ALA A 144 20.66 4.28 -4.49
CA ALA A 144 21.36 3.00 -4.58
C ALA A 144 20.51 1.84 -4.03
N SER A 145 19.61 2.12 -3.09
CA SER A 145 18.62 1.18 -2.58
C SER A 145 17.46 1.90 -1.87
N GLU A 146 16.40 1.16 -1.53
CA GLU A 146 15.32 1.67 -0.69
C GLU A 146 15.83 2.10 0.70
N CYS A 147 16.87 1.45 1.23
CA CYS A 147 17.46 1.87 2.50
C CYS A 147 18.16 3.22 2.38
N ALA A 148 19.00 3.39 1.35
CA ALA A 148 19.67 4.67 1.08
C ALA A 148 18.65 5.82 0.83
N MET A 149 17.52 5.52 0.18
CA MET A 149 16.41 6.46 0.03
C MET A 149 15.82 6.86 1.39
N LYS A 150 15.56 5.90 2.29
CA LYS A 150 15.04 6.18 3.65
C LYS A 150 16.01 6.99 4.49
N GLU A 151 17.32 6.73 4.39
CA GLU A 151 18.34 7.52 5.07
C GLU A 151 18.36 8.97 4.56
N ALA A 152 18.25 9.17 3.25
CA ALA A 152 18.17 10.50 2.65
C ALA A 152 16.88 11.24 3.04
N ALA A 153 15.74 10.54 3.08
CA ALA A 153 14.47 11.07 3.58
C ALA A 153 14.62 11.55 5.04
N CYS A 154 15.21 10.72 5.89
CA CYS A 154 15.50 11.04 7.29
C CYS A 154 16.48 12.21 7.49
N SER A 155 17.44 12.37 6.59
CA SER A 155 18.43 13.45 6.66
C SER A 155 17.86 14.78 6.19
N SER A 156 17.00 14.77 5.18
CA SER A 156 16.35 15.96 4.62
C SER A 156 15.06 16.37 5.36
N GLY A 157 14.44 15.47 6.12
CA GLY A 157 13.14 15.69 6.74
C GLY A 157 11.98 15.67 5.74
N VAL A 158 12.19 15.08 4.56
CA VAL A 158 11.20 14.99 3.48
C VAL A 158 10.79 13.52 3.31
N LEU A 159 9.50 13.26 3.19
CA LEU A 159 9.01 11.90 2.93
C LEU A 159 9.36 11.50 1.49
N LEU A 160 10.12 10.42 1.35
CA LEU A 160 10.39 9.78 0.07
C LEU A 160 9.77 8.39 0.04
N GLU A 161 9.07 8.09 -1.06
CA GLU A 161 8.50 6.78 -1.34
C GLU A 161 9.05 6.23 -2.65
N VAL A 162 9.15 4.91 -2.76
CA VAL A 162 9.55 4.27 -4.01
C VAL A 162 8.46 4.50 -5.06
N LYS A 163 8.84 5.08 -6.20
CA LYS A 163 7.97 5.24 -7.37
C LYS A 163 7.99 3.97 -8.22
N HIS A 164 9.18 3.44 -8.49
CA HIS A 164 9.39 2.16 -9.14
C HIS A 164 10.80 1.62 -8.82
N SER A 165 10.98 0.32 -9.02
CA SER A 165 12.30 -0.31 -8.97
C SER A 165 13.16 0.12 -10.17
N GLY A 166 14.47 0.11 -10.02
CA GLY A 166 15.42 0.55 -11.05
C GLY A 166 15.75 2.05 -10.97
N SER A 167 16.48 2.54 -11.97
CA SER A 167 16.84 3.96 -12.07
C SER A 167 15.68 4.78 -12.63
N CYS A 168 15.54 6.05 -12.24
CA CYS A 168 14.52 6.93 -12.81
C CYS A 168 14.62 7.10 -14.34
N ASN A 169 15.79 6.81 -14.92
CA ASN A 169 16.01 6.88 -16.37
C ASN A 169 15.71 5.56 -17.10
N SER A 170 15.54 4.45 -16.39
CA SER A 170 15.01 3.23 -17.00
C SER A 170 13.49 3.41 -17.11
N ILE A 171 13.03 3.77 -18.30
CA ILE A 171 11.61 3.80 -18.64
C ILE A 171 11.13 2.35 -18.51
N SER A 172 10.23 2.06 -17.56
CA SER A 172 9.41 0.86 -17.67
C SER A 172 8.53 1.10 -18.89
N GLU A 173 8.76 0.33 -19.95
CA GLU A 173 7.72 0.02 -20.93
C GLU A 173 6.63 -0.71 -20.14
N ASP A 174 5.77 0.04 -19.45
CA ASP A 174 4.47 -0.46 -19.08
C ASP A 174 3.72 -0.56 -20.40
N THR A 175 3.83 -1.74 -21.02
CA THR A 175 2.94 -2.14 -22.09
C THR A 175 1.53 -1.95 -21.55
N GLU A 176 0.85 -0.95 -22.08
CA GLU A 176 -0.58 -1.05 -22.29
C GLU A 176 -0.74 -2.36 -23.07
N ASP A 177 -1.04 -3.44 -22.34
CA ASP A 177 -1.57 -4.65 -22.94
C ASP A 177 -2.93 -4.22 -23.52
N GLU A 178 -2.87 -3.61 -24.71
CA GLU A 178 -4.00 -3.56 -25.63
C GLU A 178 -4.43 -5.01 -25.80
N GLU A 179 -5.68 -5.27 -25.41
CA GLU A 179 -6.36 -6.53 -25.65
C GLU A 179 -6.36 -6.76 -27.18
N GLU A 180 -5.39 -7.54 -27.68
CA GLU A 180 -5.47 -8.18 -29.00
C GLU A 180 -6.53 -9.29 -28.92
N ASP A 181 -7.80 -8.89 -28.91
CA ASP A 181 -8.91 -9.73 -29.32
C ASP A 181 -9.13 -9.53 -30.84
N GLU A 182 -8.33 -10.24 -31.65
CA GLU A 182 -8.61 -10.53 -33.07
C GLU A 182 -8.23 -12.02 -33.28
N ASP A 183 -8.98 -12.92 -33.91
CA ASP A 183 -10.29 -12.98 -34.52
C ASP A 183 -10.52 -14.48 -34.80
N GLN A 184 -11.72 -15.02 -34.60
CA GLN A 184 -12.17 -16.17 -35.39
C GLN A 184 -13.51 -15.86 -36.03
N ASP A 185 -13.37 -15.28 -37.22
CA ASP A 185 -14.25 -15.31 -38.37
C ASP A 185 -15.23 -16.51 -38.38
N TYR A 186 -16.53 -16.20 -38.26
CA TYR A 186 -17.59 -16.95 -38.92
C TYR A 186 -18.48 -15.95 -39.64
N SER A 187 -18.08 -15.61 -40.86
CA SER A 187 -18.93 -14.97 -41.85
C SER A 187 -20.34 -15.58 -41.92
N PHE A 188 -21.32 -14.68 -41.90
CA PHE A 188 -22.76 -14.87 -42.10
C PHE A 188 -23.11 -15.55 -43.44
N PRO A 189 -24.39 -15.93 -43.61
CA PRO A 189 -25.18 -15.10 -44.50
C PRO A 189 -26.53 -14.67 -43.90
N ILE A 190 -26.79 -13.36 -43.94
CA ILE A 190 -28.14 -12.81 -43.97
C ILE A 190 -28.49 -12.57 -45.44
N SER A 191 -29.49 -13.30 -45.93
CA SER A 191 -30.39 -12.92 -47.03
C SER A 191 -31.49 -13.99 -47.06
N SER A 192 -32.80 -13.73 -47.14
CA SER A 192 -33.51 -12.57 -47.67
C SER A 192 -34.91 -12.48 -47.04
N ILE A 193 -35.44 -11.26 -47.06
CA ILE A 193 -36.86 -10.93 -47.00
C ILE A 193 -37.56 -11.38 -48.31
N LEU A 194 -38.86 -11.72 -48.20
CA LEU A 194 -39.90 -11.87 -49.24
C LEU A 194 -39.93 -13.16 -50.10
N GLU A 195 -40.91 -14.05 -49.84
CA GLU A 195 -42.10 -14.31 -50.69
C GLU A 195 -42.85 -15.63 -50.32
N TRP A 196 -44.19 -15.48 -50.24
CA TRP A 196 -45.31 -16.46 -50.18
C TRP A 196 -45.79 -16.92 -48.80
#